data_AF-A0A9R0VBM2-F1
#
_entry.id   AF-A0A9R0VBM2-F1
#
_cell.length_a   1.000
_cell.length_b   1.000
_cell.length_c   1.000
_cell.angle_alpha   90.00
_cell.angle_beta   90.00
_cell.angle_gamma   90.00
#
_symmetry.space_group_name_H-M   'P 1'
#
loop_
_entity.id
_entity.type
_entity.pdbx_description
1 polymer ?
#
loop_
_entity_poly.entity_id
_entity_poly.type
_entity_poly.pdbx_seq_one_letter_code
_entity_poly.pdbx_strand_id
1 'polypeptide(L)'
;MPPFTPVPWCSIGERYSFLTVPWPPDSQAAVLTSRRGLLVVRFVPLNEPTNGYEKIMNLALYDPIAGRGRDLPELKSDRPFRIEGCALLTHADCCPDETASSFFKVLIIGGDRDEPRHNLHVFTSTESSSSWGTPRECYDSLEDDDTRVVSQQTTAVVCHGIAHWLFKNASNLYALSVCARTTEMSLTRLPVTPDQTQPLLGVTNDGTPCLLRLDGKCIMLEIWTRPSHNMSRESDSNTGCWHRTKMINLQRPEHGKIDQVQCVCVGQTSGILLVKDNQEDMYIVDLQTGAMEAVTNWFHGIVVMAIPFEMDWPEFFTRNLANSRIERAKLGGVL
;
A
#
# COMPACT_ATOMS: atom_id res chain seq x y z
N MET A 1 8.19 17.71 -14.41
CA MET A 1 6.91 17.86 -13.67
C MET A 1 7.17 17.45 -12.24
N PRO A 2 6.63 18.15 -11.22
CA PRO A 2 6.75 17.65 -9.85
C PRO A 2 6.11 16.26 -9.76
N PRO A 3 6.75 15.29 -9.08
CA PRO A 3 6.31 13.89 -9.02
C PRO A 3 4.98 13.70 -8.28
N PHE A 4 4.49 14.73 -7.59
CA PHE A 4 3.18 14.76 -6.97
C PHE A 4 2.37 15.86 -7.63
N THR A 5 1.40 15.46 -8.45
CA THR A 5 0.32 16.36 -8.87
C THR A 5 -0.87 16.09 -7.94
N PRO A 6 -1.37 17.09 -7.20
CA PRO A 6 -2.64 16.94 -6.52
C PRO A 6 -3.71 16.59 -7.56
N VAL A 7 -4.69 15.77 -7.14
CA VAL A 7 -5.80 15.33 -7.98
C VAL A 7 -6.40 16.55 -8.70
N PRO A 8 -6.62 16.49 -10.02
CA PRO A 8 -7.19 17.59 -10.78
C PRO A 8 -8.55 17.98 -10.22
N TRP A 9 -8.74 19.29 -10.12
CA TRP A 9 -9.86 19.93 -9.46
C TRP A 9 -11.14 19.61 -10.23
N CYS A 10 -12.13 18.99 -9.59
CA CYS A 10 -13.44 18.79 -10.20
C CYS A 10 -14.21 20.13 -10.15
N SER A 11 -14.63 20.66 -11.31
CA SER A 11 -15.34 21.95 -11.40
C SER A 11 -16.85 21.87 -11.10
N ILE A 12 -17.32 20.76 -10.53
CA ILE A 12 -18.74 20.53 -10.18
C ILE A 12 -18.78 19.92 -8.77
N GLY A 13 -19.19 20.70 -7.78
CA GLY A 13 -19.44 20.22 -6.40
C GLY A 13 -18.45 20.71 -5.35
N GLU A 14 -18.82 20.54 -4.07
CA GLU A 14 -18.08 21.05 -2.92
C GLU A 14 -16.59 20.68 -2.91
N ARG A 15 -15.80 21.63 -2.42
CA ARG A 15 -14.34 21.68 -2.50
C ARG A 15 -13.70 20.61 -1.62
N TYR A 16 -13.42 19.45 -2.20
CA TYR A 16 -12.67 18.38 -1.52
C TYR A 16 -11.35 18.11 -2.23
N SER A 17 -10.25 18.07 -1.46
CA SER A 17 -8.85 17.94 -1.90
C SER A 17 -8.38 16.48 -2.09
N PHE A 18 -9.32 15.56 -2.26
CA PHE A 18 -9.09 14.12 -2.33
C PHE A 18 -9.88 13.50 -3.48
N LEU A 19 -9.44 12.33 -3.97
CA LEU A 19 -10.25 11.48 -4.85
C LEU A 19 -11.55 11.15 -4.09
N THR A 20 -12.64 11.82 -4.43
CA THR A 20 -13.97 11.46 -3.97
C THR A 20 -14.36 10.18 -4.69
N VAL A 21 -14.38 9.06 -3.95
CA VAL A 21 -14.98 7.81 -4.43
C VAL A 21 -16.50 8.00 -4.32
N PRO A 22 -17.25 8.05 -5.43
CA PRO A 22 -18.66 8.41 -5.41
C PRO A 22 -19.53 7.19 -5.05
N TRP A 23 -19.45 6.72 -3.80
CA TRP A 23 -20.27 5.61 -3.27
C TRP A 23 -19.95 5.37 -1.78
N PRO A 24 -20.88 4.93 -0.90
CA PRO A 24 -22.26 5.39 -0.65
C PRO A 24 -22.33 6.67 0.23
N PRO A 25 -23.47 7.41 0.24
CA PRO A 25 -23.59 8.77 0.80
C PRO A 25 -23.38 8.91 2.32
N ASP A 26 -23.57 7.83 3.08
CA ASP A 26 -23.44 7.82 4.55
C ASP A 26 -22.15 7.14 5.05
N SER A 27 -21.12 7.08 4.20
CA SER A 27 -19.89 6.37 4.50
C SER A 27 -18.65 7.14 4.06
N GLN A 28 -17.58 7.02 4.83
CA GLN A 28 -16.26 7.46 4.45
C GLN A 28 -15.52 6.35 3.71
N ALA A 29 -14.97 6.67 2.55
CA ALA A 29 -14.10 5.77 1.79
C ALA A 29 -12.65 5.89 2.29
N ALA A 30 -12.07 4.77 2.72
CA ALA A 30 -10.67 4.65 3.08
C ALA A 30 -9.97 3.75 2.05
N VAL A 31 -8.97 4.28 1.34
CA VAL A 31 -8.14 3.46 0.43
C VAL A 31 -7.29 2.51 1.28
N LEU A 32 -7.16 1.26 0.86
CA LEU A 32 -6.35 0.23 1.54
C LEU A 32 -5.07 -0.11 0.76
N THR A 33 -5.16 -0.15 -0.56
CA THR A 33 -4.03 -0.46 -1.45
C THR A 33 -4.32 0.04 -2.87
N SER A 34 -3.27 0.11 -3.66
CA SER A 34 -3.28 0.49 -5.07
C SER A 34 -2.39 -0.48 -5.85
N ARG A 35 -2.85 -0.95 -7.02
CA ARG A 35 -2.04 -1.73 -7.94
C ARG A 35 -2.51 -1.50 -9.37
N ARG A 36 -1.59 -1.10 -10.26
CA ARG A 36 -1.83 -0.91 -11.70
C ARG A 36 -3.07 -0.04 -12.00
N GLY A 37 -3.15 1.12 -11.37
CA GLY A 37 -4.23 2.09 -11.58
C GLY A 37 -5.57 1.72 -10.91
N LEU A 38 -5.65 0.59 -10.21
CA LEU A 38 -6.84 0.17 -9.47
C LEU A 38 -6.64 0.39 -7.96
N LEU A 39 -7.72 0.73 -7.27
CA LEU A 39 -7.78 0.94 -5.83
C LEU A 39 -8.66 -0.10 -5.16
N VAL A 40 -8.25 -0.58 -3.99
CA VAL A 40 -9.17 -1.26 -3.06
C VAL A 40 -9.56 -0.27 -1.98
N VAL A 41 -10.85 -0.11 -1.78
CA VAL A 41 -11.44 0.87 -0.86
C VAL A 41 -12.30 0.14 0.16
N ARG A 42 -12.23 0.59 1.41
CA ARG A 42 -13.11 0.22 2.50
C ARG A 42 -14.10 1.33 2.76
N PHE A 43 -15.36 0.99 2.94
CA PHE A 43 -16.39 1.93 3.37
C PHE A 43 -16.61 1.83 4.86
N VAL A 44 -16.51 2.96 5.56
CA VAL A 44 -16.69 3.08 7.01
C VAL A 44 -17.94 3.94 7.27
N PRO A 45 -18.93 3.45 8.04
CA PRO A 45 -20.10 4.26 8.39
C PRO A 45 -19.73 5.52 9.17
N LEU A 46 -20.31 6.67 8.83
CA LEU A 46 -19.99 7.96 9.47
C LEU A 46 -20.40 8.05 10.96
N ASN A 47 -21.32 7.21 11.42
CA ASN A 47 -21.99 7.34 12.72
C ASN A 47 -21.50 6.34 13.79
N GLU A 48 -20.48 5.52 13.53
CA GLU A 48 -20.00 4.50 14.47
C GLU A 48 -18.60 4.82 15.04
N PRO A 49 -18.39 4.68 16.37
CA PRO A 49 -17.09 4.91 16.99
C PRO A 49 -16.06 3.90 16.46
N THR A 50 -15.17 4.39 15.61
CA THR A 50 -14.26 3.58 14.80
C THR A 50 -13.03 3.20 15.60
N ASN A 51 -13.14 2.19 16.48
CA ASN A 51 -11.94 1.53 16.99
C ASN A 51 -11.25 0.64 15.93
N GLY A 52 -11.82 0.59 14.72
CA GLY A 52 -11.31 -0.12 13.54
C GLY A 52 -11.68 -1.60 13.48
N TYR A 53 -12.33 -2.15 14.53
CA TYR A 53 -12.75 -3.54 14.59
C TYR A 53 -14.22 -3.69 14.23
N GLU A 54 -14.49 -4.42 13.16
CA GLU A 54 -15.85 -4.69 12.68
C GLU A 54 -16.01 -6.17 12.39
N LYS A 55 -17.23 -6.70 12.50
CA LYS A 55 -17.54 -8.08 12.10
C LYS A 55 -17.72 -8.23 10.60
N ILE A 56 -18.11 -7.14 9.93
CA ILE A 56 -18.43 -7.12 8.51
C ILE A 56 -17.70 -5.92 7.90
N MET A 57 -16.89 -6.16 6.88
CA MET A 57 -16.18 -5.12 6.13
C MET A 57 -16.74 -5.02 4.72
N ASN A 58 -17.16 -3.80 4.35
CA ASN A 58 -17.60 -3.47 3.01
C ASN A 58 -16.42 -2.95 2.19
N LEU A 59 -16.10 -3.68 1.12
CA LEU A 59 -14.94 -3.40 0.27
C LEU A 59 -15.39 -3.23 -1.18
N ALA A 60 -14.69 -2.39 -1.93
CA ALA A 60 -14.87 -2.25 -3.37
C ALA A 60 -13.53 -2.12 -4.08
N LEU A 61 -13.52 -2.56 -5.34
CA LEU A 61 -12.48 -2.25 -6.30
C LEU A 61 -12.91 -1.01 -7.09
N TYR A 62 -12.05 -0.02 -7.20
CA TYR A 62 -12.34 1.24 -7.90
C TYR A 62 -11.27 1.52 -8.95
N ASP A 63 -11.72 1.84 -10.17
CA ASP A 63 -10.89 2.35 -11.27
C ASP A 63 -11.13 3.86 -11.41
N PRO A 64 -10.21 4.70 -10.91
CA PRO A 64 -10.33 6.15 -11.00
C PRO A 64 -10.28 6.69 -12.43
N ILE A 65 -9.60 5.99 -13.35
CA ILE A 65 -9.43 6.41 -14.75
C ILE A 65 -10.73 6.17 -15.53
N ALA A 66 -11.38 5.03 -15.29
CA ALA A 66 -12.68 4.73 -15.88
C ALA A 66 -13.86 5.32 -15.12
N GLY A 67 -13.65 5.78 -13.88
CA GLY A 67 -14.71 6.24 -12.97
C GLY A 67 -15.69 5.11 -12.62
N ARG A 68 -15.21 3.86 -12.52
CA ARG A 68 -16.05 2.67 -12.28
C ARG A 68 -15.64 1.97 -11.00
N GLY A 69 -16.64 1.66 -10.17
CA GLY A 69 -16.49 0.81 -8.99
C GLY A 69 -17.12 -0.57 -9.20
N ARG A 70 -16.59 -1.57 -8.50
CA ARG A 70 -17.18 -2.90 -8.34
C ARG A 70 -17.15 -3.26 -6.87
N ASP A 71 -18.32 -3.47 -6.28
CA ASP A 71 -18.43 -3.97 -4.92
C ASP A 71 -17.85 -5.39 -4.84
N LEU A 72 -17.06 -5.62 -3.80
CA LEU A 72 -16.62 -6.95 -3.42
C LEU A 72 -17.66 -7.57 -2.48
N PRO A 73 -17.71 -8.91 -2.38
CA PRO A 73 -18.56 -9.55 -1.39
C PRO A 73 -18.23 -9.05 0.02
N GLU A 74 -19.21 -9.03 0.91
CA GLU A 74 -18.99 -8.66 2.31
C GLU A 74 -17.96 -9.60 2.95
N LEU A 75 -16.90 -9.03 3.52
CA LEU A 75 -15.92 -9.82 4.27
C LEU A 75 -16.42 -9.96 5.71
N LYS A 76 -16.79 -11.17 6.10
CA LYS A 76 -17.38 -11.48 7.41
C LYS A 76 -16.43 -12.30 8.28
N SER A 77 -16.46 -12.04 9.57
CA SER A 77 -15.80 -12.84 10.59
C SER A 77 -16.73 -13.02 11.79
N ASP A 78 -16.61 -14.15 12.48
CA ASP A 78 -17.38 -14.44 13.70
C ASP A 78 -17.05 -13.43 14.82
N ARG A 79 -15.80 -12.95 14.82
CA ARG A 79 -15.27 -11.98 15.78
C ARG A 79 -14.92 -10.65 15.10
N PRO A 80 -15.06 -9.52 15.81
CA PRO A 80 -14.61 -8.23 15.29
C PRO A 80 -13.12 -8.26 14.96
N PHE A 81 -12.76 -7.86 13.75
CA PHE A 81 -11.37 -7.83 13.29
C PHE A 81 -11.08 -6.49 12.62
N ARG A 82 -9.79 -6.14 12.53
CA ARG A 82 -9.31 -4.98 11.77
C ARG A 82 -8.49 -5.44 10.59
N ILE A 83 -8.50 -4.65 9.51
CA ILE A 83 -7.61 -4.88 8.37
C ILE A 83 -6.21 -4.39 8.76
N GLU A 84 -5.26 -5.32 8.86
CA GLU A 84 -3.85 -5.05 9.12
C GLU A 84 -3.01 -5.04 7.84
N GLY A 85 -3.49 -5.68 6.77
CA GLY A 85 -2.81 -5.75 5.49
C GLY A 85 -3.79 -5.92 4.33
N CYS A 86 -3.48 -5.33 3.18
CA CYS A 86 -4.23 -5.45 1.94
C CYS A 86 -3.29 -5.48 0.73
N ALA A 87 -3.49 -6.46 -0.15
CA ALA A 87 -2.85 -6.54 -1.46
C ALA A 87 -3.91 -6.67 -2.55
N LEU A 88 -3.70 -5.96 -3.64
CA LEU A 88 -4.37 -6.19 -4.91
C LEU A 88 -3.36 -6.80 -5.87
N LEU A 89 -3.71 -7.93 -6.46
CA LEU A 89 -2.94 -8.57 -7.50
C LEU A 89 -3.77 -8.65 -8.76
N THR A 90 -3.15 -8.33 -9.88
CA THR A 90 -3.77 -8.40 -11.20
C THR A 90 -3.22 -9.59 -11.98
N HIS A 91 -3.85 -9.90 -13.11
CA HIS A 91 -3.40 -10.96 -14.02
C HIS A 91 -1.89 -10.90 -14.30
N ALA A 92 -1.38 -9.70 -14.63
CA ALA A 92 0.01 -9.52 -14.99
C ALA A 92 0.99 -9.62 -13.80
N ASP A 93 0.49 -9.74 -12.57
CA ASP A 93 1.30 -10.07 -11.40
C ASP A 93 1.40 -11.58 -11.18
N CYS A 94 0.40 -12.35 -11.62
CA CYS A 94 0.34 -13.81 -11.47
C CYS A 94 0.92 -14.57 -12.68
N CYS A 95 0.61 -14.10 -13.88
CA CYS A 95 0.95 -14.72 -15.17
C CYS A 95 1.32 -13.62 -16.19
N PRO A 96 2.57 -13.09 -16.15
CA PRO A 96 2.97 -11.99 -17.03
C PRO A 96 3.00 -12.37 -18.52
N ASP A 97 3.15 -13.67 -18.84
CA ASP A 97 3.29 -14.18 -20.21
C ASP A 97 1.95 -14.48 -20.91
N GLU A 98 0.82 -14.38 -20.21
CA GLU A 98 -0.51 -14.67 -20.74
C GLU A 98 -1.25 -13.39 -21.17
N THR A 99 -2.17 -13.50 -22.13
CA THR A 99 -2.95 -12.36 -22.66
C THR A 99 -3.76 -11.65 -21.58
N ALA A 100 -3.97 -10.34 -21.75
CA ALA A 100 -4.70 -9.49 -20.80
C ALA A 100 -6.07 -10.08 -20.42
N SER A 101 -6.20 -10.44 -19.15
CA SER A 101 -7.43 -10.93 -18.52
C SER A 101 -7.93 -9.92 -17.50
N SER A 102 -9.25 -9.84 -17.29
CA SER A 102 -9.86 -9.05 -16.20
C SER A 102 -9.67 -9.69 -14.81
N PHE A 103 -8.82 -10.70 -14.71
CA PHE A 103 -8.49 -11.36 -13.46
C PHE A 103 -7.82 -10.38 -12.48
N PHE A 104 -8.37 -10.36 -11.27
CA PHE A 104 -7.72 -9.84 -10.08
C PHE A 104 -7.96 -10.75 -8.88
N LYS A 105 -7.09 -10.60 -7.88
CA LYS A 105 -7.14 -11.25 -6.57
C LYS A 105 -6.90 -10.20 -5.49
N VAL A 106 -7.70 -10.24 -4.44
CA VAL A 106 -7.55 -9.38 -3.25
C VAL A 106 -7.16 -10.25 -2.08
N LEU A 107 -6.09 -9.87 -1.38
CA LEU A 107 -5.62 -10.51 -0.16
C LEU A 107 -5.82 -9.53 1.00
N ILE A 108 -6.42 -9.99 2.09
CA ILE A 108 -6.61 -9.20 3.31
C ILE A 108 -5.99 -9.96 4.48
N ILE A 109 -5.13 -9.29 5.25
CA ILE A 109 -4.66 -9.76 6.54
C ILE A 109 -5.53 -9.10 7.61
N GLY A 110 -6.34 -9.91 8.31
CA GLY A 110 -7.18 -9.50 9.41
C GLY A 110 -6.53 -9.81 10.76
N GLY A 111 -6.56 -8.86 11.69
CA GLY A 111 -6.14 -9.06 13.07
C GLY A 111 -7.33 -8.94 14.03
N ASP A 112 -7.44 -9.87 14.98
CA ASP A 112 -8.40 -9.78 16.10
C ASP A 112 -7.83 -8.84 17.18
N ARG A 113 -8.70 -8.30 18.04
CA ARG A 113 -8.29 -7.50 19.19
C ARG A 113 -7.60 -8.38 20.23
N ASP A 114 -8.19 -9.53 20.50
CA ASP A 114 -7.91 -10.36 21.67
C ASP A 114 -7.02 -11.58 21.32
N GLU A 115 -6.78 -11.83 20.03
CA GLU A 115 -5.88 -12.88 19.58
C GLU A 115 -4.61 -12.30 18.94
N PRO A 116 -3.42 -12.89 19.23
CA PRO A 116 -2.17 -12.48 18.62
C PRO A 116 -2.04 -12.93 17.15
N ARG A 117 -2.99 -13.73 16.68
CA ARG A 117 -2.98 -14.41 15.38
C ARG A 117 -3.65 -13.57 14.31
N HIS A 118 -3.14 -13.70 13.09
CA HIS A 118 -3.68 -13.02 11.92
C HIS A 118 -4.27 -14.04 10.95
N ASN A 119 -5.36 -13.68 10.31
CA ASN A 119 -6.02 -14.49 9.30
C ASN A 119 -5.85 -13.87 7.91
N LEU A 120 -5.51 -14.70 6.93
CA LEU A 120 -5.52 -14.37 5.52
C LEU A 120 -6.91 -14.67 4.95
N HIS A 121 -7.52 -13.66 4.36
CA HIS A 121 -8.72 -13.77 3.55
C HIS A 121 -8.38 -13.52 2.09
N VAL A 122 -8.92 -14.37 1.22
CA VAL A 122 -8.62 -14.36 -0.22
C VAL A 122 -9.91 -14.21 -1.01
N PHE A 123 -9.93 -13.27 -1.94
CA PHE A 123 -10.98 -13.15 -2.95
C PHE A 123 -10.36 -13.24 -4.34
N THR A 124 -10.89 -14.11 -5.19
CA THR A 124 -10.45 -14.29 -6.57
C THR A 124 -11.60 -13.96 -7.52
N SER A 125 -11.39 -13.06 -8.48
CA SER A 125 -12.44 -12.62 -9.42
C SER A 125 -12.97 -13.69 -10.38
N THR A 126 -12.23 -14.78 -10.60
CA THR A 126 -12.57 -15.86 -11.54
C THR A 126 -13.15 -17.10 -10.88
N GLU A 127 -13.15 -17.18 -9.55
CA GLU A 127 -13.82 -18.28 -8.86
C GLU A 127 -15.33 -18.12 -9.03
N SER A 128 -16.02 -19.20 -9.43
CA SER A 128 -17.47 -19.22 -9.65
C SER A 128 -18.27 -18.84 -8.39
N SER A 129 -17.62 -18.80 -7.23
CA SER A 129 -18.14 -18.26 -5.99
C SER A 129 -17.88 -16.75 -5.90
N SER A 130 -18.94 -15.97 -5.86
CA SER A 130 -18.90 -14.54 -5.51
C SER A 130 -18.69 -14.34 -4.00
N SER A 131 -17.78 -15.07 -3.36
CA SER A 131 -17.53 -15.04 -1.92
C SER A 131 -16.05 -15.09 -1.61
N TRP A 132 -15.68 -14.67 -0.40
CA TRP A 132 -14.34 -14.88 0.13
C TRP A 132 -14.08 -16.38 0.37
N GLY A 133 -12.83 -16.81 0.16
CA GLY A 133 -12.39 -18.14 0.55
C GLY A 133 -12.36 -18.29 2.08
N THR A 134 -12.28 -19.54 2.55
CA THR A 134 -12.15 -19.83 3.98
C THR A 134 -10.91 -19.15 4.56
N PRO A 135 -11.03 -18.42 5.69
CA PRO A 135 -9.90 -17.77 6.33
C PRO A 135 -8.80 -18.78 6.69
N ARG A 136 -7.54 -18.40 6.49
CA ARG A 136 -6.37 -19.23 6.83
C ARG A 136 -5.50 -18.50 7.84
N GLU A 137 -5.05 -19.19 8.86
CA GLU A 137 -4.11 -18.62 9.83
C GLU A 137 -2.76 -18.34 9.15
N CYS A 138 -2.20 -17.14 9.38
CA CYS A 138 -0.98 -16.69 8.69
C CYS A 138 0.29 -17.42 9.15
N TYR A 139 0.32 -17.85 10.41
CA TYR A 139 1.45 -18.53 11.05
C TYR A 139 0.99 -19.19 12.36
N ASP A 140 1.52 -20.37 12.68
CA ASP A 140 1.03 -21.20 13.78
C ASP A 140 1.48 -20.70 15.18
N SER A 141 2.70 -20.18 15.28
CA SER A 141 3.24 -19.51 16.48
C SER A 141 4.58 -18.85 16.16
N LEU A 142 4.90 -17.76 16.86
CA LEU A 142 6.26 -17.23 16.93
C LEU A 142 6.96 -17.81 18.16
N GLU A 143 8.29 -17.83 18.16
CA GLU A 143 9.11 -18.37 19.29
C GLU A 143 8.79 -17.75 20.66
N ASP A 144 8.06 -16.64 20.68
CA ASP A 144 7.63 -15.91 21.87
C ASP A 144 6.09 -15.77 21.83
N ASP A 145 5.40 -16.78 22.35
CA ASP A 145 3.94 -17.02 22.22
C ASP A 145 3.05 -15.85 22.72
N ASP A 146 3.61 -14.90 23.47
CA ASP A 146 2.87 -13.78 24.06
C ASP A 146 3.11 -12.43 23.35
N THR A 147 4.05 -12.36 22.40
CA THR A 147 4.39 -11.09 21.75
C THR A 147 3.56 -10.86 20.49
N ARG A 148 2.47 -10.09 20.63
CA ARG A 148 1.64 -9.61 19.52
C ARG A 148 2.50 -8.96 18.44
N VAL A 149 2.32 -9.44 17.21
CA VAL A 149 2.89 -8.83 16.02
C VAL A 149 1.94 -7.76 15.51
N VAL A 150 2.48 -6.63 15.05
CA VAL A 150 1.69 -5.53 14.51
C VAL A 150 2.18 -5.20 13.12
N SER A 151 1.25 -5.06 12.17
CA SER A 151 1.58 -4.58 10.84
C SER A 151 2.23 -3.20 10.88
N GLN A 152 3.26 -2.99 10.05
CA GLN A 152 3.88 -1.68 9.82
C GLN A 152 3.37 -1.01 8.55
N GLN A 153 2.78 -1.79 7.63
CA GLN A 153 2.30 -1.30 6.34
C GLN A 153 1.00 -2.02 6.00
N THR A 154 -0.11 -1.27 5.92
CA THR A 154 -1.37 -1.84 5.44
C THR A 154 -1.25 -2.25 3.97
N THR A 155 -0.59 -1.45 3.14
CA THR A 155 -0.38 -1.77 1.73
C THR A 155 0.74 -2.79 1.56
N ALA A 156 0.45 -3.89 0.86
CA ALA A 156 1.46 -4.88 0.53
C ALA A 156 2.38 -4.40 -0.61
N VAL A 157 3.62 -4.86 -0.55
CA VAL A 157 4.51 -4.83 -1.70
C VAL A 157 4.27 -6.06 -2.56
N VAL A 158 4.03 -5.88 -3.86
CA VAL A 158 3.77 -7.01 -4.78
C VAL A 158 4.86 -7.09 -5.85
N CYS A 159 5.57 -8.20 -5.88
CA CYS A 159 6.59 -8.48 -6.89
C CYS A 159 6.68 -9.98 -7.18
N HIS A 160 6.99 -10.36 -8.43
CA HIS A 160 7.14 -11.76 -8.84
C HIS A 160 5.98 -12.69 -8.42
N GLY A 161 4.74 -12.19 -8.41
CA GLY A 161 3.57 -12.97 -7.99
C GLY A 161 3.52 -13.28 -6.49
N ILE A 162 4.23 -12.51 -5.66
CA ILE A 162 4.23 -12.64 -4.20
C ILE A 162 3.88 -11.28 -3.60
N ALA A 163 2.96 -11.28 -2.64
CA ALA A 163 2.63 -10.13 -1.81
C ALA A 163 3.42 -10.19 -0.49
N HIS A 164 4.03 -9.09 -0.11
CA HIS A 164 4.88 -8.98 1.07
C HIS A 164 4.37 -7.87 2.00
N TRP A 165 4.29 -8.17 3.29
CA TRP A 165 3.94 -7.22 4.35
C TRP A 165 5.03 -7.17 5.40
N LEU A 166 5.24 -5.98 5.95
CA LEU A 166 6.15 -5.78 7.07
C LEU A 166 5.38 -5.81 8.37
N PHE A 167 5.88 -6.60 9.29
CA PHE A 167 5.34 -6.82 10.61
C PHE A 167 6.43 -6.58 11.64
N LYS A 168 6.07 -6.12 12.83
CA LYS A 168 7.00 -5.98 13.95
C LYS A 168 6.45 -6.56 15.24
N ASN A 169 7.35 -7.00 16.09
CA ASN A 169 7.07 -7.20 17.51
C ASN A 169 8.01 -6.29 18.34
N ALA A 170 8.10 -6.48 19.65
CA ALA A 170 8.95 -5.64 20.51
C ALA A 170 10.45 -5.69 20.12
N SER A 171 10.92 -6.80 19.56
CA SER A 171 12.35 -7.08 19.39
C SER A 171 12.77 -7.28 17.94
N ASN A 172 11.84 -7.63 17.04
CA ASN A 172 12.13 -8.13 15.70
C ASN A 172 11.19 -7.55 14.65
N LEU A 173 11.71 -7.48 13.42
CA LEU A 173 10.92 -7.25 12.21
C LEU A 173 10.74 -8.56 11.45
N TYR A 174 9.59 -8.70 10.80
CA TYR A 174 9.23 -9.87 10.01
C TYR A 174 8.64 -9.46 8.67
N ALA A 175 8.99 -10.19 7.62
CA ALA A 175 8.31 -10.12 6.33
C ALA A 175 7.37 -11.31 6.18
N LEU A 176 6.06 -11.06 6.14
CA LEU A 176 5.06 -12.05 5.74
C LEU A 176 4.95 -12.03 4.21
N SER A 177 5.21 -13.16 3.58
CA SER A 177 5.13 -13.32 2.13
C SER A 177 4.04 -14.30 1.77
N VAL A 178 3.19 -13.96 0.80
CA VAL A 178 2.06 -14.78 0.35
C VAL A 178 2.12 -14.96 -1.16
N CYS A 179 2.24 -16.21 -1.61
CA CYS A 179 2.24 -16.54 -3.03
C CYS A 179 0.86 -16.30 -3.63
N ALA A 180 0.76 -15.49 -4.68
CA ALA A 180 -0.49 -15.17 -5.34
C ALA A 180 -1.21 -16.39 -5.91
N ARG A 181 -0.44 -17.36 -6.41
CA ARG A 181 -0.97 -18.55 -7.08
C ARG A 181 -1.41 -19.61 -6.07
N THR A 182 -0.53 -19.99 -5.15
CA THR A 182 -0.77 -21.11 -4.22
C THR A 182 -1.40 -20.65 -2.91
N THR A 183 -1.39 -19.34 -2.61
CA THR A 183 -1.74 -18.77 -1.30
C THR A 183 -0.91 -19.35 -0.14
N GLU A 184 0.25 -19.95 -0.45
CA GLU A 184 1.21 -20.37 0.55
C GLU A 184 1.86 -19.16 1.21
N MET A 185 2.06 -19.27 2.51
CA MET A 185 2.52 -18.19 3.36
C MET A 185 3.88 -18.55 3.94
N SER A 186 4.77 -17.58 4.04
CA SER A 186 6.05 -17.73 4.72
C SER A 186 6.35 -16.48 5.53
N LEU A 187 6.68 -16.66 6.80
CA LEU A 187 7.11 -15.58 7.67
C LEU A 187 8.62 -15.64 7.84
N THR A 188 9.32 -14.54 7.51
CA THR A 188 10.78 -14.46 7.59
C THR A 188 11.21 -13.37 8.56
N ARG A 189 12.01 -13.72 9.57
CA ARG A 189 12.63 -12.74 10.47
C ARG A 189 13.70 -11.94 9.72
N LEU A 190 13.66 -10.62 9.85
CA LEU A 190 14.61 -9.70 9.23
C LEU A 190 15.80 -9.44 10.18
N PRO A 191 17.00 -9.19 9.65
CA PRO A 191 18.23 -8.97 10.43
C PRO A 191 18.30 -7.55 11.03
N VAL A 192 17.18 -6.82 11.01
CA VAL A 192 17.06 -5.43 11.43
C VAL A 192 16.08 -5.39 12.59
N THR A 193 16.47 -4.70 13.66
CA THR A 193 15.60 -4.48 14.82
C THR A 193 14.63 -3.32 14.56
N PRO A 194 13.41 -3.36 15.10
CA PRO A 194 12.50 -2.22 15.06
C PRO A 194 13.16 -0.99 15.67
N ASP A 195 12.95 0.17 15.05
CA ASP A 195 13.37 1.46 15.60
C ASP A 195 12.34 2.55 15.29
N GLN A 196 12.64 3.77 15.71
CA GLN A 196 11.76 4.92 15.56
C GLN A 196 11.70 5.46 14.11
N THR A 197 12.51 4.93 13.17
CA THR A 197 12.55 5.40 11.78
C THR A 197 11.48 4.76 10.90
N GLN A 198 10.77 3.77 11.45
CA GLN A 198 9.73 2.98 10.78
C GLN A 198 10.22 2.43 9.43
N PRO A 199 11.05 1.37 9.43
CA PRO A 199 11.46 0.72 8.19
C PRO A 199 10.25 0.32 7.35
N LEU A 200 10.41 0.30 6.02
CA LEU A 200 9.37 -0.06 5.07
C LEU A 200 9.86 -1.12 4.10
N LEU A 201 8.99 -2.02 3.69
CA LEU A 201 9.20 -2.82 2.50
C LEU A 201 8.93 -2.00 1.24
N GLY A 202 9.74 -2.25 0.22
CA GLY A 202 9.60 -1.73 -1.14
C GLY A 202 10.07 -2.76 -2.16
N VAL A 203 10.20 -2.31 -3.41
CA VAL A 203 10.80 -3.10 -4.51
C VAL A 203 11.93 -2.28 -5.11
N THR A 204 13.04 -2.92 -5.42
CA THR A 204 14.11 -2.31 -6.22
C THR A 204 13.75 -2.30 -7.72
N ASN A 205 14.50 -1.55 -8.52
CA ASN A 205 14.23 -1.40 -9.96
C ASN A 205 14.29 -2.73 -10.76
N ASP A 206 14.96 -3.75 -10.22
CA ASP A 206 15.04 -5.11 -10.76
C ASP A 206 13.86 -6.01 -10.33
N GLY A 207 12.90 -5.48 -9.57
CA GLY A 207 11.75 -6.24 -9.08
C GLY A 207 12.01 -7.01 -7.78
N THR A 208 13.18 -6.87 -7.15
CA THR A 208 13.52 -7.61 -5.92
C THR A 208 12.88 -6.95 -4.69
N PRO A 209 12.30 -7.71 -3.72
CA PRO A 209 11.87 -7.15 -2.45
C PRO A 209 13.04 -6.50 -1.71
N CYS A 210 12.82 -5.28 -1.19
CA CYS A 210 13.80 -4.56 -0.40
C CYS A 210 13.19 -4.01 0.90
N LEU A 211 14.04 -3.81 1.91
CA LEU A 211 13.72 -3.15 3.16
C LEU A 211 14.49 -1.82 3.18
N LEU A 212 13.74 -0.74 3.26
CA LEU A 212 14.21 0.64 3.34
C LEU A 212 14.27 1.06 4.79
N ARG A 213 15.41 1.59 5.23
CA ARG A 213 15.61 2.08 6.58
C ARG A 213 16.43 3.36 6.57
N LEU A 214 15.90 4.40 7.20
CA LEU A 214 16.67 5.62 7.45
C LEU A 214 17.57 5.41 8.67
N ASP A 215 18.71 6.09 8.70
CA ASP A 215 19.41 6.27 9.96
C ASP A 215 18.65 7.29 10.84
N GLY A 216 18.79 7.19 12.16
CA GLY A 216 18.04 8.04 13.10
C GLY A 216 18.30 9.55 12.95
N LYS A 217 19.29 9.94 12.14
CA LYS A 217 19.60 11.33 11.83
C LYS A 217 19.04 11.77 10.47
N CYS A 218 18.53 10.89 9.61
CA CYS A 218 18.16 11.15 8.22
C CYS A 218 19.34 11.62 7.32
N ILE A 219 20.55 11.12 7.57
CA ILE A 219 21.75 11.34 6.72
C ILE A 219 21.86 10.23 5.67
N MET A 220 21.45 9.02 6.04
CA MET A 220 21.71 7.82 5.27
C MET A 220 20.42 7.00 5.10
N LEU A 221 20.18 6.53 3.88
CA LEU A 221 19.21 5.49 3.59
C LEU A 221 19.93 4.17 3.35
N GLU A 222 19.59 3.16 4.16
CA GLU A 222 20.02 1.78 3.99
C GLU A 222 18.97 1.00 3.19
N ILE A 223 19.44 0.27 2.18
CA ILE A 223 18.61 -0.67 1.43
C ILE A 223 19.13 -2.07 1.68
N TRP A 224 18.25 -2.92 2.20
CA TRP A 224 18.51 -4.33 2.43
C TRP A 224 17.71 -5.14 1.43
N THR A 225 18.33 -6.13 0.78
CA THR A 225 17.66 -7.01 -0.18
C THR A 225 17.96 -8.47 0.15
N ARG A 226 17.11 -9.36 -0.34
CA ARG A 226 17.34 -10.80 -0.28
C ARG A 226 17.85 -11.29 -1.63
N PRO A 227 18.93 -12.10 -1.70
CA PRO A 227 19.36 -12.72 -2.94
C PRO A 227 18.21 -13.56 -3.54
N SER A 228 17.94 -13.40 -4.84
CA SER A 228 16.92 -14.17 -5.55
C SER A 228 17.31 -15.65 -5.58
N HIS A 229 16.64 -16.48 -4.80
CA HIS A 229 16.83 -17.93 -4.86
C HIS A 229 16.01 -18.47 -6.04
N ASN A 230 16.67 -18.97 -7.08
CA ASN A 230 16.08 -19.99 -7.94
C ASN A 230 15.75 -21.16 -7.01
N MET A 231 14.47 -21.51 -6.84
CA MET A 231 14.02 -22.57 -5.93
C MET A 231 14.56 -23.95 -6.36
N SER A 232 15.86 -24.20 -6.18
CA SER A 232 16.45 -25.53 -6.19
C SER A 232 16.54 -26.00 -4.74
N ARG A 233 15.75 -27.03 -4.44
CA ARG A 233 15.81 -27.81 -3.20
C ARG A 233 17.23 -28.36 -3.06
N GLU A 234 17.97 -27.87 -2.07
CA GLU A 234 19.07 -28.52 -1.33
C GLU A 234 20.13 -27.48 -0.94
N SER A 235 20.19 -27.17 0.35
CA SER A 235 21.38 -27.27 1.21
C SER A 235 21.32 -26.26 2.35
N ASP A 236 21.64 -26.76 3.55
CA ASP A 236 21.85 -26.02 4.78
C ASP A 236 22.77 -24.80 4.63
N SER A 237 22.62 -23.86 5.58
CA SER A 237 23.45 -22.69 5.90
C SER A 237 23.10 -21.36 5.21
N ASN A 238 22.30 -20.54 5.92
CA ASN A 238 22.31 -19.06 5.90
C ASN A 238 22.27 -18.30 4.55
N THR A 239 21.98 -18.98 3.43
CA THR A 239 22.04 -18.46 2.05
C THR A 239 20.76 -17.74 1.59
N GLY A 240 19.78 -17.58 2.50
CA GLY A 240 18.53 -16.86 2.26
C GLY A 240 18.39 -15.55 3.05
N CYS A 241 19.46 -15.08 3.69
CA CYS A 241 19.40 -13.92 4.58
C CYS A 241 19.28 -12.60 3.81
N TRP A 242 18.62 -11.63 4.43
CA TRP A 242 18.62 -10.26 3.97
C TRP A 242 19.99 -9.63 4.22
N HIS A 243 20.50 -8.88 3.25
CA HIS A 243 21.80 -8.22 3.35
C HIS A 243 21.67 -6.76 2.95
N ARG A 244 22.44 -5.88 3.62
CA ARG A 244 22.52 -4.48 3.24
C ARG A 244 23.29 -4.36 1.92
N THR A 245 22.60 -4.01 0.86
CA THR A 245 23.16 -3.97 -0.50
C THR A 245 23.47 -2.56 -0.97
N LYS A 246 22.77 -1.55 -0.45
CA LYS A 246 23.03 -0.15 -0.79
C LYS A 246 22.98 0.76 0.43
N MET A 247 23.82 1.79 0.41
CA MET A 247 23.80 2.92 1.33
C MET A 247 23.82 4.19 0.49
N ILE A 248 22.87 5.09 0.75
CA ILE A 248 22.69 6.32 -0.01
C ILE A 248 22.78 7.50 0.95
N ASN A 249 23.72 8.40 0.69
CA ASN A 249 23.79 9.67 1.39
C ASN A 249 22.65 10.57 0.91
N LEU A 250 21.86 11.08 1.85
CA LEU A 250 20.74 11.96 1.56
C LEU A 250 21.23 13.40 1.38
N GLN A 251 20.90 13.99 0.23
CA GLN A 251 21.17 15.39 -0.08
C GLN A 251 20.02 16.24 0.44
N ARG A 252 20.14 16.68 1.70
CA ARG A 252 19.07 17.43 2.36
C ARG A 252 18.85 18.81 1.75
N PRO A 253 17.62 19.33 1.83
CA PRO A 253 17.36 20.75 1.62
C PRO A 253 18.28 21.62 2.48
N GLU A 254 18.84 22.69 1.90
CA GLU A 254 19.76 23.60 2.59
C GLU A 254 19.09 24.41 3.72
N HIS A 255 17.75 24.44 3.74
CA HIS A 255 16.96 25.27 4.64
C HIS A 255 16.10 24.38 5.54
N GLY A 256 16.29 24.49 6.85
CA GLY A 256 15.50 23.77 7.86
C GLY A 256 16.32 22.74 8.64
N LYS A 257 16.03 22.62 9.94
CA LYS A 257 16.56 21.50 10.75
C LYS A 257 15.63 20.31 10.53
N ILE A 258 16.09 19.36 9.72
CA ILE A 258 15.46 18.05 9.61
C ILE A 258 15.92 17.23 10.80
N ASP A 259 15.00 17.01 11.72
CA ASP A 259 15.20 16.17 12.90
C ASP A 259 14.93 14.69 12.55
N GLN A 260 14.40 13.93 13.49
CA GLN A 260 14.06 12.53 13.31
C GLN A 260 12.99 12.36 12.22
N VAL A 261 13.27 11.49 11.25
CA VAL A 261 12.39 11.24 10.09
C VAL A 261 11.88 9.80 10.12
N GLN A 262 10.63 9.64 9.72
CA GLN A 262 9.93 8.36 9.54
C GLN A 262 9.60 8.13 8.07
N CYS A 263 9.72 6.89 7.62
CA CYS A 263 9.28 6.52 6.29
C CYS A 263 7.75 6.40 6.26
N VAL A 264 7.08 6.95 5.25
CA VAL A 264 5.61 6.93 5.13
C VAL A 264 5.16 5.93 4.07
N CYS A 265 5.63 6.06 2.84
CA CYS A 265 5.32 5.13 1.76
C CYS A 265 6.37 5.17 0.65
N VAL A 266 6.41 4.12 -0.17
CA VAL A 266 7.32 4.02 -1.31
C VAL A 266 6.54 3.72 -2.59
N GLY A 267 6.81 4.49 -3.65
CA GLY A 267 6.30 4.21 -4.98
C GLY A 267 7.04 3.04 -5.61
N GLN A 268 6.29 2.03 -6.06
CA GLN A 268 6.87 0.77 -6.57
C GLN A 268 7.57 0.94 -7.90
N THR A 269 7.11 1.85 -8.78
CA THR A 269 7.71 2.07 -10.11
C THR A 269 8.47 3.39 -10.20
N SER A 270 8.06 4.39 -9.42
CA SER A 270 8.71 5.71 -9.43
C SER A 270 10.07 5.73 -8.73
N GLY A 271 10.36 4.78 -7.83
CA GLY A 271 11.60 4.79 -7.06
C GLY A 271 11.69 5.98 -6.10
N ILE A 272 10.54 6.50 -5.67
CA ILE A 272 10.43 7.64 -4.76
C ILE A 272 9.96 7.14 -3.40
N LEU A 273 10.64 7.58 -2.34
CA LEU A 273 10.26 7.38 -0.95
C LEU A 273 9.69 8.68 -0.40
N LEU A 274 8.49 8.62 0.17
CA LEU A 274 7.89 9.71 0.93
C LEU A 274 8.26 9.54 2.40
N VAL A 275 8.80 10.59 3.00
CA VAL A 275 9.22 10.61 4.41
C VAL A 275 8.65 11.83 5.12
N LYS A 276 8.56 11.73 6.44
CA LYS A 276 7.96 12.75 7.30
C LYS A 276 8.84 13.00 8.52
N ASP A 277 9.09 14.25 8.86
CA ASP A 277 9.82 14.59 10.08
C ASP A 277 8.90 14.74 11.32
N ASN A 278 9.50 14.97 12.48
CA ASN A 278 8.79 15.18 13.75
C ASN A 278 7.94 16.46 13.79
N GLN A 279 8.17 17.40 12.87
CA GLN A 279 7.37 18.61 12.70
C GLN A 279 6.24 18.40 11.71
N GLU A 280 6.03 17.18 11.22
CA GLU A 280 5.01 16.83 10.23
C GLU A 280 5.29 17.41 8.83
N ASP A 281 6.52 17.86 8.57
CA ASP A 281 6.95 18.26 7.24
C ASP A 281 7.30 17.04 6.40
N MET A 282 6.93 17.11 5.12
CA MET A 282 6.97 16.00 4.19
C MET A 282 8.09 16.21 3.18
N TYR A 283 8.81 15.13 2.87
CA TYR A 283 9.91 15.17 1.91
C TYR A 283 9.86 13.97 0.98
N ILE A 284 10.30 14.17 -0.24
CA ILE A 284 10.51 13.11 -1.22
C ILE A 284 11.99 12.81 -1.29
N VAL A 285 12.31 11.53 -1.33
CA VAL A 285 13.67 11.02 -1.46
C VAL A 285 13.73 10.17 -2.73
N ASP A 286 14.62 10.54 -3.64
CA ASP A 286 14.94 9.74 -4.81
C ASP A 286 15.84 8.55 -4.39
N LEU A 287 15.35 7.32 -4.56
CA LEU A 287 16.05 6.09 -4.13
C LEU A 287 17.30 5.76 -4.99
N GLN A 288 17.50 6.46 -6.11
CA GLN A 288 18.67 6.25 -6.95
C GLN A 288 19.82 7.17 -6.51
N THR A 289 19.54 8.45 -6.35
CA THR A 289 20.49 9.54 -6.15
C THR A 289 20.62 10.00 -4.71
N GLY A 290 19.59 9.78 -3.88
CA GLY A 290 19.51 10.33 -2.53
C GLY A 290 19.11 11.81 -2.48
N ALA A 291 18.73 12.40 -3.62
CA ALA A 291 18.19 13.76 -3.65
C ALA A 291 16.94 13.83 -2.78
N MET A 292 16.89 14.82 -1.88
CA MET A 292 15.77 15.02 -0.97
C MET A 292 15.18 16.42 -1.18
N GLU A 293 13.88 16.47 -1.45
CA GLU A 293 13.16 17.72 -1.70
C GLU A 293 11.96 17.82 -0.77
N ALA A 294 11.74 19.02 -0.20
CA ALA A 294 10.55 19.28 0.60
C ALA A 294 9.32 19.29 -0.30
N VAL A 295 8.28 18.55 0.11
CA VAL A 295 6.97 18.61 -0.53
C VAL A 295 6.20 19.76 0.12
N THR A 296 5.53 20.57 -0.70
CA THR A 296 4.80 21.77 -0.30
C THR A 296 4.03 21.63 1.03
N ASN A 297 4.00 22.70 1.82
CA ASN A 297 3.33 22.82 3.14
C ASN A 297 1.84 22.41 3.18
N TRP A 298 1.23 22.06 2.06
CA TRP A 298 -0.16 21.62 1.94
C TRP A 298 -0.45 20.29 2.63
N PHE A 299 0.57 19.48 2.96
CA PHE A 299 0.41 18.18 3.62
C PHE A 299 0.73 18.21 5.12
N HIS A 300 1.20 19.35 5.63
CA HIS A 300 1.62 19.52 7.02
C HIS A 300 0.47 19.21 7.99
N GLY A 301 0.68 18.26 8.89
CA GLY A 301 -0.30 17.83 9.91
C GLY A 301 -1.54 17.09 9.37
N ILE A 302 -1.62 16.81 8.06
CA ILE A 302 -2.77 16.13 7.43
C ILE A 302 -2.49 14.65 7.18
N VAL A 303 -1.23 14.30 6.87
CA VAL A 303 -0.87 12.94 6.46
C VAL A 303 -0.46 12.10 7.68
N VAL A 304 -1.42 11.31 8.17
CA VAL A 304 -1.17 10.24 9.15
C VAL A 304 -0.74 8.96 8.42
N MET A 305 -1.32 8.69 7.26
CA MET A 305 -0.92 7.60 6.35
C MET A 305 -1.07 8.05 4.89
N ALA A 306 -0.24 7.53 4.00
CA ALA A 306 -0.33 7.75 2.56
C ALA A 306 -0.25 6.41 1.82
N ILE A 307 -1.01 6.30 0.73
CA ILE A 307 -0.98 5.12 -0.15
C ILE A 307 -0.42 5.58 -1.50
N PRO A 308 0.66 4.95 -2.00
CA PRO A 308 1.21 5.30 -3.29
C PRO A 308 0.22 4.90 -4.39
N PHE A 309 -0.18 5.87 -5.21
CA PHE A 309 -1.03 5.65 -6.37
C PHE A 309 -0.30 6.12 -7.62
N GLU A 310 0.23 5.16 -8.38
CA GLU A 310 0.94 5.43 -9.62
C GLU A 310 -0.05 5.30 -10.78
N MET A 311 -0.16 6.35 -11.58
CA MET A 311 -1.15 6.52 -12.64
C MET A 311 -0.55 7.15 -13.89
N ASP A 312 -1.04 6.76 -15.05
CA ASP A 312 -0.81 7.46 -16.32
C ASP A 312 -1.60 8.77 -16.33
N TRP A 313 -0.94 9.86 -15.95
CA TRP A 313 -1.53 11.20 -15.92
C TRP A 313 -2.09 11.63 -17.30
N PRO A 314 -1.34 11.54 -18.41
CA PRO A 314 -1.88 11.80 -19.74
C PRO A 314 -3.18 11.07 -20.06
N GLU A 315 -3.26 9.76 -19.77
CA GLU A 315 -4.48 8.99 -20.03
C GLU A 315 -5.65 9.50 -19.17
N PHE A 316 -5.42 9.70 -17.87
CA PHE A 316 -6.42 10.23 -16.95
C PHE A 316 -7.00 11.56 -17.43
N PHE A 317 -6.13 12.52 -17.77
CA PHE A 317 -6.57 13.84 -18.25
C PHE A 317 -7.32 13.73 -19.56
N THR A 318 -6.84 12.91 -20.51
CA THR A 318 -7.47 12.76 -21.82
C THR A 318 -8.89 12.20 -21.71
N ARG A 319 -9.09 11.18 -20.88
CA ARG A 319 -10.42 10.58 -20.66
C ARG A 319 -11.39 11.52 -19.94
N ASN A 320 -10.91 12.23 -18.91
CA ASN A 320 -11.76 13.14 -18.15
C ASN A 320 -12.11 14.42 -18.92
N LEU A 321 -11.19 14.94 -19.75
CA LEU A 321 -11.45 16.07 -20.63
C LEU A 321 -12.31 15.71 -21.84
N ALA A 322 -12.25 14.46 -22.34
CA ALA A 322 -13.12 14.00 -23.42
C ALA A 322 -14.58 13.83 -22.95
N ASN A 323 -14.79 13.48 -21.68
CA ASN A 323 -16.12 13.30 -21.09
C ASN A 323 -16.78 14.61 -20.66
N SER A 324 -16.04 15.71 -20.51
CA SER A 324 -16.59 17.05 -20.31
C SER A 324 -17.00 17.68 -21.65
N ARG A 325 -17.99 17.09 -22.32
CA ARG A 325 -18.72 17.83 -23.36
C ARG A 325 -19.44 18.99 -22.67
N ILE A 326 -18.86 20.18 -22.83
CA ILE A 326 -19.45 21.47 -22.49
C ILE A 326 -20.86 21.50 -23.07
N GLU A 327 -21.88 21.36 -22.21
CA GLU A 327 -23.23 21.79 -22.57
C GLU A 327 -23.14 23.30 -22.80
N ARG A 328 -23.04 23.69 -24.08
CA ARG A 328 -23.31 25.08 -24.46
C ARG A 328 -24.76 25.34 -24.11
N ALA A 329 -24.99 25.97 -22.96
CA ALA A 329 -26.23 26.66 -22.69
C ALA A 329 -26.55 27.53 -23.91
N LYS A 330 -27.67 27.23 -24.58
CA LYS A 330 -28.23 28.13 -25.58
C LYS A 330 -28.54 29.43 -24.86
N LEU A 331 -27.68 30.43 -25.01
CA LEU A 331 -28.03 31.83 -24.80
C LEU A 331 -29.14 32.14 -25.81
N GLY A 332 -30.38 32.15 -25.32
CA GLY A 332 -31.53 32.64 -26.06
C GLY A 332 -31.27 34.09 -26.46
N GLY A 333 -31.10 34.30 -27.76
CA GLY A 333 -31.07 35.62 -28.35
C GLY A 333 -32.42 36.31 -28.18
N VAL A 334 -32.32 37.56 -27.81
CA VAL A 334 -33.38 38.57 -27.70
C VAL A 334 -34.16 38.69 -29.01
N LEU A 335 -35.48 38.84 -28.90
CA LEU A 335 -36.27 39.72 -29.76
C LEU A 335 -37.11 40.63 -28.86
#